data_AF-A0A087SEU3-F1
#
_entry.id   AF-A0A087SEU3-F1
#
_cell.length_a   1.000
_cell.length_b   1.000
_cell.length_c   1.000
_cell.angle_alpha   90.00
_cell.angle_beta   90.00
_cell.angle_gamma   90.00
#
_symmetry.space_group_name_H-M   'P 1'
#
loop_
_entity.id
_entity.type
_entity.pdbx_description
1 polymer ?
#
loop_
_entity_poly.entity_id
_entity_poly.type
_entity_poly.pdbx_seq_one_letter_code
_entity_poly.pdbx_strand_id
1 'polypeptide(L)'
;MAKAVDKRQAYSIIGLAALQVIFQVVIGAVTGTKLDQGDLCQLNLDPQSGRVCDFVYNTVGFGLLFSLILIGTVYYTLAKARPGTLTAGATIGLAAYAFFWYLVFSITISIRGRQATDAGQPGTVDRNTVVGLSWIVTFAFLAIAILAIWERHVNKLPVVDDELKRSFLYKVEKVSSSGSGNSPKAAAEVESRSLSTVQEAHEGLKARPQ
;
A
#
# COMPACT_ATOMS: atom_id res chain seq x y z
N MET A 1 22.36 -17.76 9.37
CA MET A 1 21.39 -18.67 8.69
C MET A 1 20.03 -18.00 8.68
N ALA A 2 19.53 -17.58 7.53
CA ALA A 2 18.15 -17.05 7.43
C ALA A 2 17.17 -18.20 7.70
N LYS A 3 16.28 -18.05 8.68
CA LYS A 3 15.20 -19.02 8.89
C LYS A 3 14.32 -19.04 7.65
N ALA A 4 14.00 -20.24 7.16
CA ALA A 4 13.02 -20.40 6.10
C ALA A 4 11.71 -19.70 6.51
N VAL A 5 11.08 -19.01 5.55
CA VAL A 5 9.75 -18.41 5.71
C VAL A 5 8.80 -19.44 6.32
N ASP A 6 8.10 -19.06 7.39
CA ASP A 6 7.08 -19.92 7.99
C ASP A 6 5.90 -20.02 7.02
N LYS A 7 5.83 -21.15 6.31
CA LYS A 7 4.76 -21.42 5.33
C LYS A 7 3.37 -21.22 5.93
N ARG A 8 3.19 -21.43 7.25
CA ARG A 8 1.90 -21.20 7.92
C ARG A 8 1.49 -19.74 7.86
N GLN A 9 2.41 -18.80 8.13
CA GLN A 9 2.11 -17.37 8.08
C GLN A 9 1.74 -16.92 6.66
N ALA A 10 2.47 -17.39 5.66
CA ALA A 10 2.18 -17.07 4.26
C ALA A 10 0.77 -17.55 3.85
N TYR A 11 0.38 -18.77 4.24
CA TYR A 11 -0.98 -19.27 4.00
C TYR A 11 -2.05 -18.49 4.78
N SER A 12 -1.77 -18.06 6.02
CA SER A 12 -2.68 -17.20 6.77
C SER A 12 -2.89 -15.86 6.09
N ILE A 13 -1.84 -15.22 5.58
CA ILE A 13 -1.95 -13.96 4.84
C ILE A 13 -2.75 -14.15 3.55
N ILE A 14 -2.49 -15.21 2.78
CA ILE A 14 -3.29 -15.53 1.59
C ILE A 14 -4.75 -15.75 1.96
N GLY A 15 -5.03 -16.52 3.01
CA GLY A 15 -6.39 -16.81 3.46
C GLY A 15 -7.15 -15.55 3.87
N LEU A 16 -6.50 -14.66 4.65
CA LEU A 16 -7.07 -13.38 5.02
C LEU A 16 -7.31 -12.48 3.80
N ALA A 17 -6.35 -12.41 2.87
CA ALA A 17 -6.50 -11.60 1.67
C ALA A 17 -7.57 -12.13 0.71
N ALA A 18 -7.70 -13.45 0.58
CA ALA A 18 -8.78 -14.07 -0.19
C ALA A 18 -10.15 -13.78 0.44
N LEU A 19 -10.25 -13.83 1.76
CA LEU A 19 -11.47 -13.46 2.48
C LEU A 19 -11.83 -11.98 2.27
N GLN A 20 -10.84 -11.09 2.28
CA GLN A 20 -11.05 -9.68 1.93
C GLN A 20 -11.60 -9.53 0.52
N VAL A 21 -11.08 -10.25 -0.47
CA VAL A 21 -11.60 -10.22 -1.84
C VAL A 21 -13.07 -10.62 -1.88
N ILE A 22 -13.42 -11.73 -1.23
CA ILE A 22 -14.81 -12.22 -1.18
C ILE A 22 -15.72 -11.15 -0.56
N PHE A 23 -15.38 -10.62 0.61
CA PHE A 23 -16.21 -9.63 1.28
C PHE A 23 -16.32 -8.31 0.54
N GLN A 24 -15.26 -7.89 -0.16
CA GLN A 24 -15.32 -6.69 -0.98
C GLN A 24 -16.24 -6.85 -2.18
N VAL A 25 -16.20 -8.01 -2.86
CA VAL A 25 -17.17 -8.33 -3.92
C VAL A 25 -18.59 -8.33 -3.37
N VAL A 26 -18.82 -8.94 -2.20
CA VAL A 26 -20.15 -8.95 -1.56
C VAL A 26 -20.62 -7.54 -1.19
N ILE A 27 -19.75 -6.70 -0.61
CA ILE A 27 -20.07 -5.30 -0.28
C ILE A 27 -20.47 -4.54 -1.54
N GLY A 28 -19.68 -4.64 -2.63
CA GLY A 28 -19.99 -4.00 -3.90
C GLY A 28 -21.31 -4.48 -4.49
N ALA A 29 -21.56 -5.79 -4.48
CA ALA A 29 -22.79 -6.39 -5.01
C ALA A 29 -24.04 -6.01 -4.20
N VAL A 30 -23.99 -6.08 -2.86
CA VAL A 30 -25.11 -5.66 -2.00
C VAL A 30 -25.38 -4.18 -2.18
N THR A 31 -24.33 -3.36 -2.25
CA THR A 31 -24.47 -1.92 -2.49
C THR A 31 -25.17 -1.67 -3.83
N GLY A 32 -24.69 -2.27 -4.92
CA GLY A 32 -25.26 -2.02 -6.25
C GLY A 32 -26.62 -2.64 -6.53
N THR A 33 -27.01 -3.70 -5.82
CA THR A 33 -28.29 -4.39 -6.09
C THR A 33 -29.39 -4.06 -5.08
N LYS A 34 -29.04 -3.60 -3.88
CA LYS A 34 -30.00 -3.36 -2.78
C LYS A 34 -30.01 -1.92 -2.30
N LEU A 35 -28.86 -1.26 -2.27
CA LEU A 35 -28.72 0.06 -1.64
C LEU A 35 -28.63 1.20 -2.65
N ASP A 36 -28.17 0.95 -3.86
CA ASP A 36 -28.10 1.90 -4.96
C ASP A 36 -29.34 1.76 -5.85
N GLN A 37 -30.26 2.70 -5.76
CA GLN A 37 -31.48 2.75 -6.57
C GLN A 37 -31.37 3.79 -7.69
N GLY A 38 -30.16 4.06 -8.18
CA GLY A 38 -29.88 5.08 -9.18
C GLY A 38 -29.72 6.44 -8.52
N ASP A 39 -30.78 7.26 -8.53
CA ASP A 39 -30.71 8.64 -8.01
C ASP A 39 -30.58 8.71 -6.48
N LEU A 40 -30.91 7.61 -5.79
CA LEU A 40 -30.90 7.52 -4.33
C LEU A 40 -29.97 6.40 -3.87
N CYS A 41 -29.07 6.75 -2.95
CA CYS A 41 -28.23 5.80 -2.23
C CYS A 41 -28.78 5.62 -0.81
N GLN A 42 -29.32 4.44 -0.50
CA GLN A 42 -29.94 4.14 0.80
C GLN A 42 -28.96 4.10 1.97
N LEU A 43 -27.67 4.31 1.73
CA LEU A 43 -26.65 4.53 2.76
C LEU A 43 -26.55 5.98 3.22
N ASN A 44 -27.21 6.94 2.54
CA ASN A 44 -27.15 8.36 2.89
C ASN A 44 -28.56 8.98 2.98
N LEU A 45 -28.72 9.95 3.87
CA LEU A 45 -29.93 10.76 3.99
C LEU A 45 -29.81 12.13 3.32
N ASP A 46 -28.60 12.59 3.06
CA ASP A 46 -28.37 13.94 2.56
C ASP A 46 -27.98 13.94 1.07
N PRO A 47 -28.88 14.33 0.16
CA PRO A 47 -28.57 14.44 -1.26
C PRO A 47 -27.49 15.48 -1.58
N GLN A 48 -27.17 16.41 -0.68
CA GLN A 48 -26.08 17.37 -0.86
C GLN A 48 -24.70 16.84 -0.44
N SER A 49 -24.64 15.80 0.39
CA SER A 49 -23.40 15.16 0.86
C SER A 49 -22.69 14.30 -0.21
N GLY A 50 -23.21 14.25 -1.43
CA GLY A 50 -22.75 13.35 -2.49
C GLY A 50 -23.26 11.90 -2.30
N ARG A 51 -23.15 11.11 -3.37
CA ARG A 51 -23.62 9.71 -3.38
C ARG A 51 -22.61 8.82 -2.64
N VAL A 52 -22.93 8.46 -1.39
CA VAL A 52 -22.09 7.56 -0.56
C VAL A 52 -21.81 6.21 -1.23
N CYS A 53 -22.70 5.75 -2.11
CA CYS A 53 -22.52 4.53 -2.88
C CYS A 53 -21.29 4.62 -3.81
N ASP A 54 -21.00 5.79 -4.39
CA ASP A 54 -19.79 6.00 -5.21
C ASP A 54 -18.52 5.87 -4.37
N PHE A 55 -18.55 6.36 -3.13
CA PHE A 55 -17.45 6.18 -2.18
C PHE A 55 -17.27 4.70 -1.79
N VAL A 56 -18.37 3.94 -1.66
CA VAL A 56 -18.31 2.48 -1.45
C VAL A 56 -17.65 1.79 -2.64
N TYR A 57 -18.09 2.08 -3.88
CA TYR A 57 -17.52 1.45 -5.07
C TYR A 57 -16.03 1.75 -5.22
N ASN A 58 -15.62 3.01 -5.01
CA ASN A 58 -14.20 3.38 -5.05
C ASN A 58 -13.40 2.64 -3.98
N THR A 59 -13.91 2.57 -2.75
CA THR A 59 -13.21 1.90 -1.66
C THR A 59 -13.09 0.39 -1.89
N VAL A 60 -14.15 -0.26 -2.35
CA VAL A 60 -14.14 -1.68 -2.74
C VAL A 60 -13.17 -1.92 -3.90
N GLY A 61 -13.10 -1.03 -4.89
CA GLY A 61 -12.13 -1.13 -5.98
C GLY A 61 -10.68 -1.06 -5.49
N PHE A 62 -10.36 -0.08 -4.64
CA PHE A 62 -9.03 0.07 -4.07
C PHE A 62 -8.65 -1.12 -3.16
N GLY A 63 -9.56 -1.55 -2.29
CA GLY A 63 -9.27 -2.67 -1.42
C GLY A 63 -9.10 -3.97 -2.19
N LEU A 64 -9.85 -4.21 -3.29
CA LEU A 64 -9.66 -5.39 -4.13
C LEU A 64 -8.27 -5.40 -4.74
N LEU A 65 -7.85 -4.25 -5.28
CA LEU A 65 -6.50 -4.07 -5.81
C LEU A 65 -5.44 -4.38 -4.74
N PHE A 66 -5.59 -3.82 -3.54
CA PHE A 66 -4.63 -4.07 -2.45
C PHE A 66 -4.59 -5.53 -2.02
N SER A 67 -5.74 -6.20 -1.86
CA SER A 67 -5.80 -7.62 -1.52
C SER A 67 -5.15 -8.49 -2.61
N LEU A 68 -5.35 -8.17 -3.89
CA LEU A 68 -4.71 -8.89 -5.01
C LEU A 68 -3.19 -8.68 -5.04
N ILE A 69 -2.71 -7.46 -4.78
CA ILE A 69 -1.27 -7.17 -4.68
C ILE A 69 -0.65 -7.95 -3.51
N LEU A 70 -1.34 -8.03 -2.36
CA LEU A 70 -0.89 -8.81 -1.21
C LEU A 70 -0.78 -10.31 -1.56
N ILE A 71 -1.82 -10.90 -2.16
CA ILE A 71 -1.80 -12.30 -2.61
C ILE A 71 -0.65 -12.53 -3.60
N GLY A 72 -0.52 -11.66 -4.62
CA GLY A 72 0.52 -11.77 -5.63
C GLY A 72 1.93 -11.70 -5.05
N THR A 73 2.16 -10.79 -4.11
CA THR A 73 3.47 -10.61 -3.44
C THR A 73 3.85 -11.85 -2.61
N VAL A 74 2.89 -12.37 -1.84
CA VAL A 74 3.09 -13.58 -1.03
C VAL A 74 3.33 -14.80 -1.92
N TYR A 75 2.49 -14.98 -2.95
CA TYR A 75 2.61 -16.09 -3.89
C TYR A 75 3.95 -16.08 -4.62
N TYR A 76 4.37 -14.92 -5.14
CA TYR A 76 5.67 -14.77 -5.80
C TYR A 76 6.83 -15.14 -4.87
N THR A 77 6.75 -14.74 -3.60
CA THR A 77 7.77 -15.08 -2.61
C THR A 77 7.84 -16.59 -2.34
N LEU A 78 6.68 -17.23 -2.18
CA LEU A 78 6.60 -18.68 -2.00
C LEU A 78 7.17 -19.43 -3.21
N ALA A 79 6.80 -19.01 -4.43
CA ALA A 79 7.23 -19.64 -5.66
C ALA A 79 8.74 -19.51 -5.91
N LYS A 80 9.35 -18.37 -5.57
CA LYS A 80 10.79 -18.14 -5.75
C LYS A 80 11.66 -18.59 -4.58
N ALA A 81 11.05 -19.18 -3.53
CA ALA A 81 11.73 -19.65 -2.33
C ALA A 81 12.78 -18.64 -1.80
N ARG A 82 12.47 -17.34 -1.83
CA ARG A 82 13.37 -16.27 -1.36
C ARG A 82 13.10 -16.03 0.12
N PRO A 83 13.85 -16.67 1.04
CA PRO A 83 13.66 -16.46 2.47
C PRO A 83 13.84 -14.98 2.81
N GLY A 84 12.85 -14.38 3.48
CA GLY A 84 12.91 -12.99 3.96
C GLY A 84 12.33 -11.91 3.05
N THR A 85 11.78 -12.25 1.87
CA THR A 85 11.15 -11.26 0.97
C THR A 85 9.64 -11.09 1.16
N LEU A 86 9.00 -12.01 1.88
CA LEU A 86 7.54 -12.01 2.15
C LEU A 86 7.14 -10.81 3.04
N THR A 87 8.13 -10.30 3.76
CA THR A 87 8.11 -9.25 4.77
C THR A 87 8.97 -8.05 4.37
N ALA A 88 9.13 -7.79 3.07
CA ALA A 88 9.63 -6.50 2.62
C ALA A 88 8.72 -5.38 3.16
N GLY A 89 9.29 -4.22 3.47
CA GLY A 89 8.54 -3.07 4.03
C GLY A 89 7.30 -2.67 3.22
N ALA A 90 7.24 -3.05 1.94
CA ALA A 90 6.09 -2.87 1.07
C ALA A 90 4.81 -3.58 1.57
N THR A 91 4.87 -4.82 2.06
CA THR A 91 3.68 -5.54 2.56
C THR A 91 3.11 -4.85 3.80
N ILE A 92 3.98 -4.41 4.72
CA ILE A 92 3.59 -3.70 5.93
C ILE A 92 2.97 -2.35 5.57
N GLY A 93 3.64 -1.56 4.72
CA GLY A 93 3.16 -0.25 4.29
C GLY A 93 1.82 -0.34 3.55
N LEU A 94 1.68 -1.30 2.64
CA LEU A 94 0.44 -1.52 1.89
C LEU A 94 -0.71 -1.96 2.80
N ALA A 95 -0.49 -2.94 3.69
CA ALA A 95 -1.51 -3.41 4.61
C ALA A 95 -1.92 -2.33 5.63
N ALA A 96 -0.97 -1.53 6.13
CA ALA A 96 -1.25 -0.43 7.04
C ALA A 96 -2.03 0.71 6.36
N TYR A 97 -1.66 1.07 5.13
CA TYR A 97 -2.40 2.06 4.35
C TYR A 97 -3.82 1.57 4.03
N ALA A 98 -3.96 0.32 3.57
CA ALA A 98 -5.25 -0.30 3.30
C ALA A 98 -6.12 -0.36 4.57
N PHE A 99 -5.53 -0.71 5.73
CA PHE A 99 -6.21 -0.67 7.02
C PHE A 99 -6.73 0.74 7.34
N PHE A 100 -5.89 1.76 7.23
CA PHE A 100 -6.29 3.15 7.50
C PHE A 100 -7.43 3.59 6.58
N TRP A 101 -7.33 3.31 5.28
CA TRP A 101 -8.39 3.62 4.32
C TRP A 101 -9.70 2.92 4.67
N TYR A 102 -9.65 1.62 4.96
CA TYR A 102 -10.81 0.83 5.35
C TYR A 102 -11.41 1.25 6.69
N LEU A 103 -10.59 1.71 7.63
CA LEU A 103 -11.06 2.26 8.90
C LEU A 103 -11.90 3.53 8.67
N VAL A 104 -11.42 4.46 7.84
CA VAL A 104 -12.17 5.67 7.46
C VAL A 104 -13.48 5.28 6.78
N PHE A 105 -13.43 4.31 5.87
CA PHE A 105 -14.61 3.77 5.19
C PHE A 105 -15.64 3.18 6.18
N SER A 106 -15.23 2.23 7.03
CA SER A 106 -16.08 1.57 8.02
C SER A 106 -16.74 2.56 8.98
N ILE A 107 -15.99 3.56 9.47
CA ILE A 107 -16.55 4.63 10.30
C ILE A 107 -17.60 5.43 9.53
N THR A 108 -17.28 5.84 8.30
CA THR A 108 -18.17 6.65 7.46
C THR A 108 -19.50 5.93 7.20
N ILE A 109 -19.47 4.68 6.75
CA ILE A 109 -20.69 3.92 6.46
C ILE A 109 -21.45 3.50 7.73
N SER A 110 -20.76 3.37 8.87
CA SER A 110 -21.41 3.14 10.17
C SER A 110 -22.23 4.36 10.58
N ILE A 111 -21.67 5.57 10.49
CA ILE A 111 -22.37 6.82 10.81
C ILE A 111 -23.55 7.03 9.86
N ARG A 112 -23.30 6.96 8.55
CA ARG A 112 -24.31 7.22 7.52
C ARG A 112 -25.41 6.14 7.51
N GLY A 113 -25.04 4.88 7.69
CA GLY A 113 -25.98 3.76 7.79
C GLY A 113 -26.89 3.85 9.03
N ARG A 114 -26.36 4.31 10.17
CA ARG A 114 -27.16 4.54 11.38
C ARG A 114 -28.15 5.68 11.18
N GLN A 115 -27.70 6.81 10.63
CA GLN A 115 -28.59 7.93 10.26
C GLN A 115 -29.76 7.45 9.38
N ALA A 116 -29.47 6.73 8.29
CA ALA A 116 -30.50 6.21 7.39
C ALA A 116 -31.48 5.25 8.07
N THR A 117 -30.99 4.43 9.00
CA THR A 117 -31.82 3.50 9.78
C THR A 117 -32.72 4.25 10.77
N ASP A 118 -32.18 5.23 11.48
CA ASP A 118 -32.92 6.04 12.46
C ASP A 118 -34.03 6.87 11.80
N ALA A 119 -33.84 7.26 10.53
CA ALA A 119 -34.85 7.91 9.71
C ALA A 119 -35.89 6.96 9.07
N GLY A 120 -35.81 5.66 9.36
CA GLY A 120 -36.79 4.67 8.88
C GLY A 120 -36.69 4.33 7.39
N GLN A 121 -35.54 4.59 6.75
CA GLN A 121 -35.35 4.21 5.33
C GLN A 121 -35.40 2.68 5.17
N PRO A 122 -35.87 2.16 4.02
CA PRO A 122 -35.78 0.72 3.71
C PRO A 122 -34.31 0.26 3.64
N GLY A 123 -34.07 -1.05 3.70
CA GLY A 123 -32.73 -1.63 3.52
C GLY A 123 -31.85 -1.72 4.78
N THR A 124 -32.44 -1.65 5.99
CA THR A 124 -31.68 -1.72 7.27
C THR A 124 -30.81 -2.98 7.40
N VAL A 125 -31.32 -4.13 6.96
CA VAL A 125 -30.56 -5.38 7.01
C VAL A 125 -29.34 -5.29 6.09
N ASP A 126 -29.53 -4.87 4.84
CA ASP A 126 -28.46 -4.75 3.84
C ASP A 126 -27.41 -3.71 4.26
N ARG A 127 -27.83 -2.57 4.83
CA ARG A 127 -26.94 -1.58 5.43
C ARG A 127 -26.07 -2.19 6.53
N ASN A 128 -26.70 -2.88 7.49
CA ASN A 128 -25.99 -3.49 8.61
C ASN A 128 -25.03 -4.58 8.12
N THR A 129 -25.37 -5.32 7.06
CA THR A 129 -24.48 -6.28 6.41
C THR A 129 -23.26 -5.59 5.81
N VAL A 130 -23.43 -4.51 5.02
CA VAL A 130 -22.31 -3.75 4.45
C VAL A 130 -21.41 -3.18 5.55
N VAL A 131 -22.00 -2.62 6.61
CA VAL A 131 -21.26 -2.14 7.78
C VAL A 131 -20.46 -3.26 8.45
N GLY A 132 -21.10 -4.39 8.76
CA GLY A 132 -20.45 -5.52 9.41
C GLY A 132 -19.31 -6.10 8.58
N LEU A 133 -19.54 -6.35 7.28
CA LEU A 133 -18.51 -6.84 6.37
C LEU A 133 -17.34 -5.88 6.24
N SER A 134 -17.61 -4.56 6.19
CA SER A 134 -16.53 -3.56 6.12
C SER A 134 -15.59 -3.64 7.32
N TRP A 135 -16.13 -3.79 8.54
CA TRP A 135 -15.33 -3.92 9.75
C TRP A 135 -14.50 -5.20 9.75
N ILE A 136 -15.04 -6.31 9.26
CA ILE A 136 -14.29 -7.56 9.12
C ILE A 136 -13.11 -7.37 8.16
N VAL A 137 -13.31 -6.69 7.03
CA VAL A 137 -12.24 -6.38 6.07
C VAL A 137 -11.18 -5.47 6.71
N THR A 138 -11.61 -4.45 7.46
CA THR A 138 -10.73 -3.55 8.22
C THR A 138 -9.82 -4.33 9.17
N PHE A 139 -10.39 -5.20 10.01
CA PHE A 139 -9.60 -6.01 10.93
C PHE A 139 -8.72 -7.06 10.23
N ALA A 140 -9.13 -7.57 9.07
CA ALA A 140 -8.28 -8.45 8.27
C ALA A 140 -7.03 -7.72 7.76
N PHE A 141 -7.14 -6.46 7.28
CA PHE A 141 -5.97 -5.67 6.88
C PHE A 141 -5.04 -5.39 8.08
N LEU A 142 -5.62 -5.06 9.24
CA LEU A 142 -4.86 -4.89 10.48
C LEU A 142 -4.11 -6.17 10.87
N ALA A 143 -4.79 -7.32 10.82
CA ALA A 143 -4.19 -8.61 11.14
C ALA A 143 -3.01 -8.94 10.22
N ILE A 144 -3.14 -8.69 8.91
CA ILE A 144 -2.03 -8.87 7.96
C ILE A 144 -0.85 -7.95 8.31
N ALA A 145 -1.11 -6.68 8.62
CA ALA A 145 -0.05 -5.75 9.02
C ALA A 145 0.67 -6.20 10.30
N ILE A 146 -0.07 -6.64 11.31
CA ILE A 146 0.49 -7.16 12.57
C ILE A 146 1.31 -8.43 12.31
N LEU A 147 0.80 -9.37 11.52
CA LEU A 147 1.52 -10.60 11.18
C LEU A 147 2.85 -10.30 10.46
N ALA A 148 2.83 -9.36 9.51
CA ALA A 148 4.04 -8.96 8.79
C ALA A 148 5.06 -8.23 9.69
N ILE A 149 4.60 -7.37 10.61
CA ILE A 149 5.47 -6.71 11.59
C ILE A 149 6.07 -7.75 12.55
N TRP A 150 5.25 -8.67 13.05
CA TRP A 150 5.67 -9.73 13.96
C TRP A 150 6.74 -10.62 13.33
N GLU A 151 6.51 -11.06 12.09
CA GLU A 151 7.49 -11.85 11.33
C GLU A 151 8.81 -11.08 11.15
N ARG A 152 8.75 -9.78 10.82
CA ARG A 152 9.95 -8.94 10.72
C ARG A 152 10.71 -8.84 12.05
N HIS A 153 9.99 -8.66 13.16
CA HIS A 153 10.60 -8.52 14.48
C HIS A 153 11.25 -9.83 14.95
N VAL A 154 10.54 -10.96 14.84
CA VAL A 154 11.04 -12.28 15.25
C VAL A 154 12.22 -12.75 14.41
N ASN A 155 12.20 -12.49 13.09
CA ASN A 155 13.25 -12.92 12.18
C ASN A 155 14.39 -11.91 12.03
N LYS A 156 14.34 -10.76 12.72
CA LYS A 156 15.35 -9.68 12.68
C LYS A 156 15.74 -9.30 11.24
N LEU A 157 14.74 -9.21 10.36
CA LEU A 157 14.99 -8.89 8.95
C LEU A 157 15.52 -7.44 8.82
N PRO A 158 16.58 -7.22 8.01
CA PRO A 158 17.17 -5.90 7.85
C PRO A 158 16.16 -4.90 7.29
N VAL A 159 16.28 -3.64 7.69
CA VAL A 159 15.48 -2.54 7.12
C VAL A 159 15.93 -2.35 5.66
N VAL A 160 14.98 -2.14 4.75
CA VAL A 160 15.25 -2.00 3.29
C VAL A 160 16.33 -0.94 3.00
N ASP A 161 16.48 0.08 3.86
CA ASP A 161 17.52 1.10 3.77
C ASP A 161 18.95 0.54 3.83
N ASP A 162 19.18 -0.58 4.52
CA ASP A 162 20.52 -1.17 4.66
C ASP A 162 20.96 -1.94 3.42
N GLU A 163 20.02 -2.49 2.64
CA GLU A 163 20.32 -3.10 1.34
C GLU A 163 20.46 -2.06 0.24
N LEU A 164 19.67 -0.99 0.26
CA LEU A 164 19.84 0.13 -0.67
C LEU A 164 21.19 0.83 -0.42
N LYS A 165 21.54 1.10 0.84
CA LYS A 165 22.88 1.60 1.21
C LYS A 165 23.98 0.64 0.78
N ARG A 166 23.86 -0.67 1.04
CA ARG A 166 24.89 -1.64 0.63
C ARG A 166 25.03 -1.77 -0.88
N SER A 167 23.94 -1.76 -1.63
CA SER A 167 23.99 -1.82 -3.11
C SER A 167 24.56 -0.54 -3.71
N PHE A 168 24.24 0.63 -3.16
CA PHE A 168 24.88 1.88 -3.55
C PHE A 168 26.38 1.88 -3.22
N LEU A 169 26.77 1.51 -1.99
CA LEU A 169 28.18 1.48 -1.58
C LEU A 169 28.99 0.47 -2.40
N TYR A 170 28.44 -0.72 -2.65
CA TYR A 170 29.07 -1.75 -3.49
C TYR A 170 29.24 -1.28 -4.95
N LYS A 171 28.24 -0.57 -5.49
CA LYS A 171 28.32 -0.03 -6.86
C LYS A 171 29.32 1.13 -6.97
N VAL A 172 29.42 1.99 -5.95
CA VAL A 172 30.41 3.08 -5.90
C VAL A 172 31.84 2.53 -5.79
N GLU A 173 32.07 1.51 -4.96
CA GLU A 173 33.38 0.87 -4.81
C GLU A 173 33.82 0.14 -6.09
N LYS A 174 32.87 -0.48 -6.81
CA LYS A 174 33.15 -1.14 -8.09
C LYS A 174 33.43 -0.15 -9.23
N VAL A 175 32.80 1.02 -9.23
CA VAL A 175 33.11 2.11 -10.17
C VAL A 175 34.48 2.72 -9.86
N SER A 176 34.85 2.86 -8.58
CA SER A 176 36.17 3.36 -8.16
C SER A 176 37.31 2.40 -8.53
N SER A 177 37.12 1.08 -8.34
CA SER A 177 38.12 0.06 -8.65
C SER A 177 38.27 -0.26 -10.14
N SER A 178 37.25 0.00 -10.96
CA SER A 178 37.32 -0.15 -12.43
C SER A 178 37.98 1.04 -13.14
N GLY A 179 38.37 2.09 -12.43
CA GLY A 179 39.07 3.26 -12.96
C GLY A 179 40.60 3.22 -12.84
N SER A 180 41.19 2.20 -12.20
CA SER A 180 42.64 2.04 -12.07
C SER A 180 43.22 1.33 -13.30
N GLY A 181 43.11 1.97 -14.46
CA GLY A 181 43.59 1.46 -15.74
C GLY A 181 44.08 2.60 -16.62
N ASN A 182 45.33 3.02 -16.39
CA ASN A 182 46.17 3.89 -17.20
C ASN A 182 45.87 5.40 -17.30
N SER A 183 46.91 6.16 -16.93
CA SER A 183 47.39 7.41 -17.53
C SER A 183 47.18 8.69 -16.69
N PRO A 184 48.22 9.21 -16.00
CA PRO A 184 48.16 10.42 -15.14
C PRO A 184 48.08 11.74 -15.94
N LYS A 185 47.47 11.73 -17.13
CA LYS A 185 47.21 12.94 -17.93
C LYS A 185 45.73 13.24 -18.16
N ALA A 186 44.82 12.28 -17.93
CA ALA A 186 43.38 12.50 -18.13
C ALA A 186 42.66 13.06 -16.88
N ALA A 187 43.25 12.94 -15.69
CA ALA A 187 42.65 13.43 -14.45
C ALA A 187 42.59 14.98 -14.37
N ALA A 188 43.55 15.68 -15.00
CA ALA A 188 43.57 17.14 -15.00
C ALA A 188 42.53 17.77 -15.95
N GLU A 189 42.02 17.02 -16.94
CA GLU A 189 41.09 17.55 -17.95
C GLU A 189 39.61 17.34 -17.55
N VAL A 190 39.32 16.36 -16.68
CA VAL A 190 37.97 16.15 -16.13
C VAL A 190 37.69 17.09 -14.95
N GLU A 191 38.71 17.42 -14.16
CA GLU A 191 38.59 18.36 -13.03
C GLU A 191 38.47 19.82 -13.50
N SER A 192 39.02 20.19 -14.66
CA SER A 192 38.86 21.54 -15.21
C SER A 192 37.48 21.79 -15.82
N ARG A 193 36.78 20.75 -16.32
CA ARG A 193 35.42 20.88 -16.89
C ARG A 193 34.32 20.88 -15.83
N SER A 194 34.54 20.26 -14.66
CA SER A 194 33.55 20.28 -13.58
C SER A 194 33.51 21.65 -12.89
N LEU A 195 34.64 22.32 -12.74
CA LEU A 195 34.73 23.65 -12.12
C LEU A 195 34.14 24.76 -13.01
N SER A 196 34.32 24.73 -14.33
CA SER A 196 33.71 25.74 -15.23
C SER A 196 32.19 25.64 -15.28
N THR A 197 31.64 24.42 -15.24
CA THR A 197 30.18 24.18 -15.31
C THR A 197 29.47 24.62 -14.02
N VAL A 198 30.14 24.54 -12.87
CA VAL A 198 29.59 25.01 -11.58
C VAL A 198 29.68 26.54 -11.47
N GLN A 199 30.70 27.17 -12.08
CA GLN A 199 30.87 28.62 -12.01
C GLN A 199 29.91 29.39 -12.94
N GLU A 200 29.58 28.85 -14.13
CA GLU A 200 28.54 29.43 -15.01
C GLU A 200 27.13 29.31 -14.40
N ALA A 201 26.83 28.21 -13.69
CA ALA A 201 25.54 28.03 -13.02
C ALA A 201 25.33 29.01 -11.84
N HIS A 202 26.43 29.47 -11.22
CA HIS A 202 26.37 30.35 -10.06
C HIS A 202 26.28 31.84 -10.42
N GLU A 203 26.76 32.26 -11.60
CA GLU A 203 26.58 33.64 -12.11
C GLU A 203 25.23 33.85 -12.80
N GLY A 204 24.68 32.83 -13.48
CA GLY A 204 23.35 32.90 -14.11
C GLY A 204 22.19 33.11 -13.13
N LEU A 205 22.36 32.76 -11.84
CA LEU A 205 21.35 32.98 -10.80
C LEU A 205 21.39 34.39 -10.18
N LYS A 206 22.45 35.18 -10.39
CA LYS A 206 22.56 36.56 -9.88
C LYS A 206 22.06 37.63 -10.85
N ALA A 207 21.78 37.27 -12.11
CA ALA A 207 21.42 38.22 -13.17
C ALA A 207 19.92 38.25 -13.53
N ARG A 208 19.02 37.74 -12.67
CA ARG A 208 17.58 37.98 -12.85
C ARG A 208 17.14 39.23 -12.09
N PRO A 209 16.76 40.33 -12.78
CA PRO A 209 16.04 41.42 -12.14
C PRO A 209 14.69 40.92 -11.61
N GLN A 210 14.27 41.52 -10.49
CA GLN A 210 13.05 41.24 -9.73
C GLN A 210 11.78 41.33 -10.58
#